data_AF-A0A9X1HTW7-F1
#
_entry.id   AF-A0A9X1HTW7-F1
#
_cell.length_a   1.000
_cell.length_b   1.000
_cell.length_c   1.000
_cell.angle_alpha   90.00
_cell.angle_beta   90.00
_cell.angle_gamma   90.00
#
_symmetry.space_group_name_H-M   'P 1'
#
loop_
_entity.id
_entity.type
_entity.pdbx_description
1 polymer ?
#
loop_
_entity_poly.entity_id
_entity_poly.type
_entity_poly.pdbx_seq_one_letter_code
_entity_poly.pdbx_strand_id
1 'polypeptide(L)'
;MKINVPEKYADLYLKALSEKKRALEERIEEFRREIEEIDTHISNLTSLPIFQEPQFQTVVKWDTATYRTQWSWTRKISFFQDTHRFLSTSGDVVDFILEKEPEQDKSKVRSSVSAALSNGIRSGQYKKFTDPVTNTAYYGPADWFDSNDQPDVSFLPESLRQRLTG
;
A
#
# COMPACT_ATOMS: atom_id res chain seq x y z
N MET A 1 -23.43 -19.64 -25.77
CA MET A 1 -24.25 -18.54 -26.31
C MET A 1 -24.50 -18.83 -27.80
N LYS A 2 -25.73 -19.06 -28.24
CA LYS A 2 -26.03 -19.24 -29.68
C LYS A 2 -26.19 -17.86 -30.32
N ILE A 3 -25.31 -17.52 -31.26
CA ILE A 3 -25.34 -16.25 -31.98
C ILE A 3 -26.44 -16.36 -33.04
N ASN A 4 -27.55 -15.66 -32.83
CA ASN A 4 -28.70 -15.69 -33.73
C ASN A 4 -28.58 -14.54 -34.76
N VAL A 5 -27.54 -14.60 -35.61
CA VAL A 5 -27.32 -13.62 -36.68
C VAL A 5 -27.71 -14.29 -38.00
N PRO A 6 -28.66 -13.73 -38.77
CA PRO A 6 -29.01 -14.25 -40.09
C PRO A 6 -27.78 -14.24 -41.00
N GLU A 7 -27.52 -15.33 -41.74
CA GLU A 7 -26.31 -15.52 -42.56
C GLU A 7 -26.00 -14.33 -43.48
N LYS A 8 -27.04 -13.68 -44.03
CA LYS A 8 -26.91 -12.49 -44.90
C LYS A 8 -26.27 -11.26 -44.24
N TYR A 9 -26.20 -11.21 -42.91
CA TYR A 9 -25.61 -10.10 -42.14
C TYR A 9 -24.38 -10.53 -41.32
N ALA A 10 -23.94 -11.79 -41.43
CA ALA A 10 -22.81 -12.31 -40.68
C ALA A 10 -21.52 -11.55 -40.99
N ASP A 11 -21.28 -11.21 -42.26
CA ASP A 11 -20.10 -10.46 -42.69
C ASP A 11 -20.05 -9.04 -42.12
N LEU A 12 -21.19 -8.35 -42.10
CA LEU A 12 -21.30 -7.01 -41.51
C LEU A 12 -21.08 -7.06 -39.98
N TYR A 13 -21.58 -8.10 -39.33
CA TYR A 13 -21.40 -8.29 -37.89
C TYR A 13 -19.96 -8.64 -37.53
N LEU A 14 -19.31 -9.52 -38.30
CA LEU A 14 -17.89 -9.84 -38.16
C LEU A 14 -17.00 -8.61 -38.37
N LYS A 15 -17.33 -7.79 -39.37
CA LYS A 15 -16.62 -6.52 -39.62
C LYS A 15 -16.76 -5.56 -38.45
N ALA A 16 -17.98 -5.36 -37.94
CA ALA A 16 -18.23 -4.48 -36.79
C ALA A 16 -17.53 -4.97 -35.51
N LEU A 17 -17.51 -6.29 -35.26
CA LEU A 17 -16.78 -6.86 -34.14
C LEU A 17 -15.26 -6.72 -34.30
N SER A 18 -14.75 -6.87 -35.52
CA SER A 18 -13.32 -6.71 -35.81
C SER A 18 -12.88 -5.26 -35.63
N GLU A 19 -13.69 -4.29 -36.09
CA GLU A 19 -13.44 -2.87 -35.85
C GLU A 19 -13.50 -2.52 -34.36
N LYS A 20 -14.49 -3.05 -33.63
CA LYS A 20 -14.58 -2.85 -32.17
C LYS A 20 -13.39 -3.47 -31.44
N LYS A 21 -12.94 -4.65 -31.85
CA LYS A 21 -11.74 -5.29 -31.30
C LYS A 21 -10.51 -4.41 -31.54
N ARG A 22 -10.31 -3.91 -32.76
CA ARG A 22 -9.18 -3.02 -33.09
C ARG A 22 -9.19 -1.75 -32.25
N ALA A 23 -10.34 -1.11 -32.10
CA ALA A 23 -10.47 0.09 -31.26
C ALA A 23 -10.16 -0.17 -29.78
N LEU A 24 -10.53 -1.35 -29.27
CA LEU A 24 -10.17 -1.75 -27.90
C LEU A 24 -8.67 -2.01 -27.76
N GLU A 25 -8.04 -2.63 -28.77
CA GLU A 25 -6.59 -2.86 -28.79
C GLU A 25 -5.81 -1.54 -28.85
N GLU A 26 -6.24 -0.58 -29.69
CA GLU A 26 -5.67 0.78 -29.73
C GLU A 26 -5.76 1.48 -28.37
N ARG A 27 -6.89 1.34 -27.67
CA ARG A 27 -7.10 1.95 -26.36
C ARG A 27 -6.29 1.28 -25.24
N ILE A 28 -6.07 -0.03 -25.32
CA ILE A 28 -5.14 -0.73 -24.43
C ILE A 28 -3.73 -0.20 -24.62
N GLU A 29 -3.32 0.03 -25.86
CA GLU A 29 -1.99 0.56 -26.16
C GLU A 29 -1.80 2.00 -25.70
N GLU A 30 -2.85 2.83 -25.80
CA GLU A 30 -2.89 4.17 -25.20
C GLU A 30 -2.71 4.11 -23.69
N PHE A 31 -3.46 3.26 -22.98
CA PHE A 31 -3.29 3.08 -21.53
C PHE A 31 -1.89 2.58 -21.14
N ARG A 32 -1.27 1.72 -21.96
CA ARG A 32 0.11 1.27 -21.70
C ARG A 32 1.11 2.41 -21.80
N ARG A 33 0.96 3.29 -22.79
CA ARG A 33 1.81 4.48 -22.92
C ARG A 33 1.63 5.45 -21.75
N GLU A 34 0.40 5.67 -21.31
CA GLU A 34 0.13 6.50 -20.13
C GLU A 34 0.81 5.92 -18.87
N ILE A 35 0.74 4.60 -18.68
CA ILE A 35 1.42 3.92 -17.56
C ILE A 35 2.94 4.12 -17.65
N GLU A 36 3.53 3.96 -18.85
CA GLU A 36 4.98 4.15 -19.06
C GLU A 36 5.42 5.60 -18.80
N GLU A 37 4.59 6.59 -19.17
CA GLU A 37 4.83 7.99 -18.85
C GLU A 37 4.76 8.25 -17.34
N ILE A 38 3.77 7.66 -16.65
CA ILE A 38 3.67 7.71 -15.19
C ILE A 38 4.89 7.07 -14.54
N ASP A 39 5.34 5.90 -15.00
CA ASP A 39 6.53 5.23 -14.49
C ASP A 39 7.79 6.07 -14.71
N THR A 40 7.88 6.75 -15.85
CA THR A 40 8.95 7.72 -16.13
C THR A 40 8.90 8.90 -15.16
N HIS A 41 7.72 9.46 -14.91
CA HIS A 41 7.54 10.53 -13.92
C HIS A 41 7.88 10.06 -12.50
N ILE A 42 7.50 8.85 -12.11
CA ILE A 42 7.85 8.26 -10.83
C ILE A 42 9.37 8.07 -10.74
N SER A 43 10.02 7.53 -11.77
CA SER A 43 11.48 7.36 -11.82
C SER A 43 12.21 8.70 -11.71
N ASN A 44 11.73 9.73 -12.42
CA ASN A 44 12.30 11.07 -12.37
C ASN A 44 12.11 11.72 -10.99
N LEU A 45 10.95 11.55 -10.35
CA LEU A 45 10.72 12.07 -9.00
C LEU A 45 11.53 11.29 -7.95
N THR A 46 11.56 9.97 -8.04
CA THR A 46 12.30 9.11 -7.08
C THR A 46 13.81 9.19 -7.25
N SER A 47 14.31 9.65 -8.40
CA SER A 47 15.72 9.98 -8.61
C SER A 47 16.12 11.36 -8.11
N LEU A 48 15.18 12.17 -7.61
CA LEU A 48 15.54 13.43 -6.93
C LEU A 48 16.25 13.13 -5.61
N PRO A 49 17.25 13.94 -5.21
CA PRO A 49 18.02 13.74 -3.96
C PRO A 49 17.17 13.75 -2.67
N ILE A 50 15.95 14.29 -2.74
CA ILE A 50 14.99 14.28 -1.63
C ILE A 50 14.30 12.93 -1.43
N PHE A 51 14.30 12.06 -2.46
CA PHE A 51 13.70 10.72 -2.46
C PHE A 51 14.75 9.60 -2.61
N GLN A 52 15.94 9.93 -3.11
CA GLN A 52 17.14 9.13 -2.87
C GLN A 52 17.53 9.31 -1.41
N GLU A 53 16.93 8.52 -0.51
CA GLU A 53 17.51 8.36 0.83
C GLU A 53 18.98 7.98 0.64
N PRO A 54 19.93 8.77 1.16
CA PRO A 54 21.32 8.40 1.07
C PRO A 54 21.48 7.09 1.82
N GLN A 55 21.73 6.01 1.07
CA GLN A 55 22.29 4.81 1.63
C GLN A 55 23.64 5.24 2.23
N PHE A 56 23.63 5.33 3.56
CA PHE A 56 24.72 5.74 4.46
C PHE A 56 24.79 7.24 4.86
N GLN A 57 24.42 7.42 6.14
CA GLN A 57 24.92 8.41 7.12
C GLN A 57 24.26 9.80 7.05
N THR A 58 23.41 10.17 8.00
CA THR A 58 23.65 10.11 9.43
C THR A 58 22.51 9.42 10.17
N VAL A 59 22.85 8.39 10.93
CA VAL A 59 22.09 8.09 12.15
C VAL A 59 22.28 9.30 13.03
N VAL A 60 21.46 10.35 12.83
CA VAL A 60 21.11 11.17 13.97
C VAL A 60 20.44 10.15 14.89
N LYS A 61 21.16 9.74 15.93
CA LYS A 61 20.58 9.06 17.08
C LYS A 61 19.66 10.07 17.73
N TRP A 62 18.54 10.36 17.08
CA TRP A 62 17.42 11.02 17.70
C TRP A 62 17.03 10.07 18.82
N ASP A 63 17.05 10.55 20.07
CA ASP A 63 16.49 9.82 21.19
C ASP A 63 15.13 9.26 20.76
N THR A 64 15.04 7.94 20.65
CA THR A 64 13.85 7.20 20.22
C THR A 64 12.71 7.27 21.23
N ALA A 65 12.82 8.10 22.26
CA ALA A 65 11.87 8.20 23.34
C ALA A 65 10.71 9.19 23.08
N THR A 66 10.89 10.17 22.18
CA THR A 66 9.93 11.28 22.05
C THR A 66 9.43 11.45 20.62
N TYR A 67 8.10 11.44 20.46
CA TYR A 67 7.41 11.72 19.21
C TYR A 67 7.76 13.12 18.67
N ARG A 68 7.90 13.25 17.35
CA ARG A 68 8.19 14.53 16.69
C ARG A 68 7.30 14.75 15.47
N THR A 69 6.71 15.93 15.39
CA THR A 69 5.74 16.29 14.33
C THR A 69 6.39 16.42 12.95
N GLN A 70 7.67 16.81 12.90
CA GLN A 70 8.46 16.96 11.68
C GLN A 70 8.94 15.63 11.07
N TRP A 71 8.68 14.49 11.70
CA TRP A 71 9.07 13.20 11.16
C TRP A 71 8.32 12.85 9.87
N SER A 72 8.98 12.08 9.00
CA SER A 72 8.31 11.46 7.86
C SER A 72 7.20 10.52 8.33
N TRP A 73 6.19 10.29 7.49
CA TRP A 73 5.10 9.36 7.80
C TRP A 73 5.62 7.96 8.14
N THR A 74 6.60 7.47 7.39
CA THR A 74 7.27 6.20 7.65
C THR A 74 7.87 6.16 9.05
N ARG A 75 8.57 7.22 9.47
CA ARG A 75 9.18 7.28 10.80
C ARG A 75 8.15 7.37 11.92
N LYS A 76 7.03 8.09 11.71
CA LYS A 76 5.91 8.13 12.66
C LYS A 76 5.27 6.75 12.83
N ILE A 77 5.09 6.00 11.73
CA ILE A 77 4.61 4.62 11.75
C ILE A 77 5.58 3.71 12.51
N SER A 78 6.88 3.76 12.18
CA SER A 78 7.89 2.94 12.88
C SER A 78 7.92 3.24 14.36
N PHE A 79 7.86 4.52 14.76
CA PHE A 79 7.81 4.90 16.17
C PHE A 79 6.60 4.33 16.90
N PHE A 80 5.42 4.37 16.27
CA PHE A 80 4.22 3.76 16.83
C PHE A 80 4.42 2.25 17.06
N GLN A 81 4.94 1.54 16.07
CA GLN A 81 5.18 0.10 16.13
C GLN A 81 6.27 -0.28 17.13
N ASP A 82 7.36 0.49 17.22
CA ASP A 82 8.44 0.28 18.19
C ASP A 82 7.94 0.45 19.64
N THR A 83 7.02 1.40 19.85
CA THR A 83 6.44 1.71 21.17
C THR A 83 5.44 0.64 21.61
N HIS A 84 4.58 0.19 20.69
CA HIS A 84 3.46 -0.70 20.99
C HIS A 84 3.81 -2.18 20.86
N ARG A 85 4.78 -2.51 20.00
CA ARG A 85 5.28 -3.88 19.73
C ARG A 85 4.17 -4.89 19.38
N PHE A 86 3.18 -4.47 18.60
CA PHE A 86 2.17 -5.35 18.02
C PHE A 86 1.75 -4.88 16.62
N LEU A 87 1.19 -5.78 15.81
CA LEU A 87 0.67 -5.47 14.49
C LEU A 87 -0.46 -4.45 14.57
N SER A 88 -0.34 -3.38 13.81
CA SER A 88 -1.26 -2.26 13.86
C SER A 88 -2.12 -2.18 12.61
N THR A 89 -3.38 -1.79 12.75
CA THR A 89 -4.17 -1.37 11.58
C THR A 89 -3.73 0.02 11.13
N SER A 90 -4.06 0.39 9.90
CA SER A 90 -3.84 1.78 9.44
C SER A 90 -4.68 2.78 10.26
N GLY A 91 -5.82 2.35 10.81
CA GLY A 91 -6.65 3.16 11.69
C GLY A 91 -5.94 3.52 12.99
N ASP A 92 -5.34 2.52 13.65
CA ASP A 92 -4.63 2.72 14.93
C ASP A 92 -3.51 3.75 14.80
N VAL A 93 -2.73 3.66 13.72
CA VAL A 93 -1.66 4.61 13.42
C VAL A 93 -2.21 6.01 13.16
N VAL A 94 -3.30 6.13 12.39
CA VAL A 94 -3.93 7.42 12.07
C VAL A 94 -4.44 8.09 13.35
N ASP A 95 -5.13 7.34 14.20
CA ASP A 95 -5.69 7.87 15.44
C ASP A 95 -4.57 8.27 16.42
N PHE A 96 -3.48 7.50 16.51
CA PHE A 96 -2.29 7.91 17.27
C PHE A 96 -1.66 9.21 16.77
N ILE A 97 -1.50 9.37 15.45
CA ILE A 97 -0.96 10.60 14.86
C ILE A 97 -1.87 11.79 15.17
N LEU A 98 -3.19 11.61 15.05
CA LEU A 98 -4.16 12.67 15.34
C LEU A 98 -4.25 13.02 16.83
N GLU A 99 -3.98 12.08 17.74
CA GLU A 99 -3.84 12.38 19.17
C GLU A 99 -2.65 13.31 19.43
N LYS A 100 -1.53 13.12 18.71
CA LYS A 100 -0.33 13.96 18.84
C LYS A 100 -0.40 15.25 18.03
N GLU A 101 -1.14 15.24 16.93
CA GLU A 101 -1.30 16.37 16.00
C GLU A 101 -2.79 16.59 15.66
N PRO A 102 -3.60 17.08 16.62
CA PRO A 102 -5.05 17.21 16.46
C PRO A 102 -5.47 18.25 15.41
N GLU A 103 -4.57 19.14 15.03
CA GLU A 103 -4.79 20.17 14.01
C GLU A 103 -4.72 19.61 12.57
N GLN A 104 -4.26 18.37 12.39
CA GLN A 104 -4.13 17.75 11.07
C GLN A 104 -5.47 17.29 10.51
N ASP A 105 -5.61 17.35 9.19
CA ASP A 105 -6.78 16.83 8.49
C ASP A 105 -6.77 15.28 8.48
N LYS A 106 -7.79 14.66 9.09
CA LYS A 106 -7.91 13.20 9.18
C LYS A 106 -7.88 12.48 7.83
N SER A 107 -8.44 13.08 6.77
CA SER A 107 -8.46 12.49 5.43
C SER A 107 -7.05 12.49 4.81
N LYS A 108 -6.31 13.60 4.96
CA LYS A 108 -4.92 13.70 4.51
C LYS A 108 -4.00 12.75 5.26
N VAL A 109 -4.14 12.66 6.59
CA VAL A 109 -3.36 11.74 7.42
C VAL A 109 -3.61 10.30 6.99
N ARG A 110 -4.88 9.90 6.82
CA ARG A 110 -5.24 8.54 6.37
C ARG A 110 -4.61 8.21 5.01
N SER A 111 -4.70 9.13 4.06
CA SER A 111 -4.15 8.95 2.72
C SER A 111 -2.63 8.81 2.76
N SER A 112 -1.97 9.65 3.56
CA SER A 112 -0.51 9.65 3.72
C SER A 112 0.01 8.40 4.41
N VAL A 113 -0.66 7.95 5.48
CA VAL A 113 -0.33 6.70 6.19
C VAL A 113 -0.51 5.49 5.27
N SER A 114 -1.60 5.45 4.49
CA SER A 114 -1.84 4.36 3.54
C SER A 114 -0.76 4.31 2.46
N ALA A 115 -0.33 5.46 1.93
CA ALA A 115 0.76 5.54 0.97
C ALA A 115 2.10 5.10 1.57
N ALA A 116 2.42 5.54 2.79
CA ALA A 116 3.65 5.16 3.49
C ALA A 116 3.71 3.65 3.78
N LEU A 117 2.61 3.05 4.25
CA LEU A 117 2.51 1.60 4.45
C LEU A 117 2.65 0.85 3.12
N SER A 118 2.00 1.32 2.05
CA SER A 118 2.10 0.69 0.72
C SER A 118 3.53 0.73 0.17
N ASN A 119 4.23 1.84 0.36
CA ASN A 119 5.64 1.98 -0.01
C ASN A 119 6.54 1.07 0.82
N GLY A 120 6.30 0.98 2.14
CA GLY A 120 7.06 0.09 3.01
C GLY A 120 6.83 -1.40 2.72
N ILE A 121 5.64 -1.78 2.22
CA ILE A 121 5.40 -3.14 1.71
C ILE A 121 6.19 -3.37 0.42
N ARG A 122 6.17 -2.40 -0.51
CA ARG A 122 6.91 -2.49 -1.78
C ARG A 122 8.43 -2.59 -1.57
N SER A 123 8.96 -1.90 -0.56
CA SER A 123 10.39 -1.97 -0.20
C SER A 123 10.76 -3.21 0.63
N GLY A 124 9.78 -4.02 1.05
CA GLY A 124 10.00 -5.19 1.90
C GLY A 124 10.26 -4.87 3.38
N GLN A 125 10.13 -3.60 3.78
CA GLN A 125 10.28 -3.18 5.18
C GLN A 125 9.09 -3.64 6.06
N TYR A 126 7.89 -3.66 5.48
CA TYR A 126 6.67 -4.08 6.15
C TYR A 126 6.01 -5.26 5.44
N LYS A 127 5.28 -6.06 6.22
CA LYS A 127 4.36 -7.06 5.72
C LYS A 127 2.94 -6.77 6.18
N LYS A 128 1.99 -7.24 5.38
CA LYS A 128 0.55 -7.12 5.63
C LYS A 128 0.00 -8.50 5.98
N PHE A 129 -0.64 -8.60 7.13
CA PHE A 129 -1.48 -9.74 7.50
C PHE A 129 -2.94 -9.36 7.34
N THR A 130 -3.75 -10.24 6.75
CA THR A 130 -5.20 -10.04 6.66
C THR A 130 -5.87 -11.05 7.58
N ASP A 131 -6.64 -10.57 8.57
CA ASP A 131 -7.42 -11.43 9.44
C ASP A 131 -8.44 -12.22 8.59
N PRO A 132 -8.40 -13.57 8.59
CA PRO A 132 -9.32 -14.39 7.80
C PRO A 132 -10.79 -14.26 8.25
N VAL A 133 -11.06 -13.80 9.48
CA VAL A 133 -12.41 -13.69 10.04
C VAL A 133 -13.05 -12.35 9.69
N THR A 134 -12.35 -11.24 9.94
CA THR A 134 -12.91 -9.89 9.75
C THR A 134 -12.43 -9.20 8.48
N ASN A 135 -11.52 -9.83 7.73
CA ASN A 135 -10.86 -9.26 6.55
C ASN A 135 -10.14 -7.93 6.85
N THR A 136 -9.77 -7.72 8.13
CA THR A 136 -9.06 -6.52 8.58
C THR A 136 -7.58 -6.66 8.29
N ALA A 137 -6.99 -5.60 7.73
CA ALA A 137 -5.58 -5.55 7.39
C ALA A 137 -4.75 -5.02 8.58
N TYR A 138 -3.79 -5.83 8.99
CA TYR A 138 -2.80 -5.53 10.00
C TYR A 138 -1.42 -5.40 9.35
N TYR A 139 -0.62 -4.47 9.85
CA TYR A 139 0.69 -4.12 9.30
C TYR A 139 1.75 -4.18 10.39
N GLY A 140 2.93 -4.69 10.03
CA GLY A 140 4.08 -4.71 10.92
C GLY A 140 5.40 -4.88 10.17
N PRO A 141 6.53 -4.63 10.85
CA PRO A 141 7.87 -4.94 10.37
C PRO A 141 8.00 -6.37 9.84
N ALA A 142 8.77 -6.54 8.77
CA ALA A 142 8.90 -7.85 8.12
C ALA A 142 9.55 -8.93 9.00
N ASP A 143 10.35 -8.53 9.99
CA ASP A 143 10.99 -9.41 10.99
C ASP A 143 10.00 -9.96 12.03
N TRP A 144 8.77 -9.46 12.07
CA TRP A 144 7.69 -10.00 12.93
C TRP A 144 6.94 -11.17 12.28
N PHE A 145 7.34 -11.55 11.08
CA PHE A 145 6.71 -12.60 10.29
C PHE A 145 7.69 -13.75 10.06
N ASP A 146 7.16 -14.97 10.05
CA ASP A 146 7.92 -16.16 9.74
C ASP A 146 8.18 -16.30 8.22
N SER A 147 8.83 -17.40 7.84
CA SER A 147 9.12 -17.74 6.44
C SER A 147 7.88 -18.02 5.58
N ASN A 148 6.71 -18.21 6.20
CA ASN A 148 5.43 -18.46 5.54
C ASN A 148 4.54 -17.22 5.50
N ASP A 149 5.12 -16.04 5.74
CA ASP A 149 4.41 -14.76 5.84
C ASP A 149 3.31 -14.75 6.93
N GLN A 150 3.45 -15.62 7.94
CA GLN A 150 2.59 -15.61 9.11
C GLN A 150 3.21 -14.77 10.22
N PRO A 151 2.44 -13.88 10.86
CA PRO A 151 2.95 -13.11 11.99
C PRO A 151 3.20 -14.01 13.21
N ASP A 152 4.26 -13.72 13.96
CA ASP A 152 4.50 -14.33 15.26
C ASP A 152 3.36 -13.94 16.23
N VAL A 153 2.86 -14.93 16.99
CA VAL A 153 1.77 -14.78 17.96
C VAL A 153 2.07 -13.72 19.02
N SER A 154 3.34 -13.50 19.35
CA SER A 154 3.78 -12.47 20.30
C SER A 154 3.54 -11.04 19.82
N PHE A 155 3.50 -10.81 18.51
CA PHE A 155 3.23 -9.50 17.91
C PHE A 155 1.75 -9.32 17.51
N LEU A 156 0.89 -10.32 17.75
CA LEU A 156 -0.54 -10.16 17.52
C LEU A 156 -1.16 -9.27 18.61
N PRO A 157 -2.02 -8.29 18.25
CA PRO A 157 -2.89 -7.63 19.20
C PRO A 157 -3.69 -8.64 20.00
N GLU A 158 -3.92 -8.38 21.28
CA GLU A 158 -4.60 -9.33 22.17
C GLU A 158 -5.97 -9.77 21.63
N SER A 159 -6.74 -8.83 21.07
CA SER A 159 -8.04 -9.09 20.48
C SER A 159 -7.98 -10.00 19.25
N LEU A 160 -6.91 -9.90 18.46
CA LEU A 160 -6.68 -10.75 17.29
C LEU A 160 -6.17 -12.13 17.72
N ARG A 161 -5.24 -12.17 18.68
CA ARG A 161 -4.72 -13.41 19.27
C ARG A 161 -5.84 -14.26 19.84
N GLN A 162 -6.69 -13.69 20.70
CA GLN A 162 -7.83 -14.40 21.29
C GLN A 162 -8.79 -14.97 20.23
N ARG A 163 -8.95 -14.28 19.09
CA ARG A 163 -9.83 -14.73 17.99
C ARG A 163 -9.22 -15.85 17.15
N LEU A 164 -7.91 -15.85 16.97
CA LEU A 164 -7.21 -16.83 16.13
C LEU A 164 -6.80 -18.09 16.90
N THR A 165 -6.61 -18.00 18.22
CA THR A 165 -6.13 -19.12 19.04
C THR A 165 -7.15 -19.62 20.08
N GLY A 166 -8.26 -18.91 20.28
CA GLY A 166 -9.34 -19.28 21.20
C GLY A 166 -10.48 -19.98 20.47
#